data_AF-A0A8C6WFA0-F1
#
_entry.id   AF-A0A8C6WFA0-F1
#
_cell.length_a   1.000
_cell.length_b   1.000
_cell.length_c   1.000
_cell.angle_alpha   90.00
_cell.angle_beta   90.00
_cell.angle_gamma   90.00
#
_symmetry.space_group_name_H-M   'P 1'
#
loop_
_entity.id
_entity.type
_entity.pdbx_description
1 polymer ?
#
loop_
_entity_poly.entity_id
_entity_poly.type
_entity_poly.pdbx_seq_one_letter_code
_entity_poly.pdbx_strand_id
1 'polypeptide(L)'
;MSDTEDVLAVVEAEVVEEVEVAPEAAPEAEAEPEPEPEPEPEPEPEPEVEPEPEPEPEAEPEEEKPKFKPSAPKIPDGEKVDFDDIQKKRQNKDLVELQGLIDAHFEGRKKEEEELIALKERIEKRRAERAEQQRVRAEKDKERQARREEERRIREESDAKKKADEDAKKKSALSSMGSNYSSHLQRADQKRGGKKETEREKKKKILAARRKQLNIDHLNEDKLKDKITELYDWMKQLESEKFDHMERLKRQKYEQQEGSRPPQKVNQKPPRIFRNQTRNISDTRLTKQRIQRRRS
;
A
#
# COMPACT_ATOMS: atom_id res chain seq x y z
N MET A 1 46.12 -61.83 -7.03
CA MET A 1 45.11 -61.16 -7.87
C MET A 1 45.30 -59.68 -7.59
N SER A 2 46.09 -59.01 -8.44
CA SER A 2 45.58 -58.20 -9.56
C SER A 2 44.94 -56.92 -9.02
N ASP A 3 45.61 -55.77 -8.94
CA ASP A 3 46.65 -55.20 -9.84
C ASP A 3 46.09 -54.92 -11.25
N THR A 4 46.30 -53.77 -11.90
CA THR A 4 46.87 -52.47 -11.43
C THR A 4 45.68 -51.51 -11.12
N GLU A 5 45.58 -50.17 -11.25
CA GLU A 5 46.37 -48.97 -11.65
C GLU A 5 45.63 -47.78 -10.95
N ASP A 6 46.12 -46.56 -10.69
CA ASP A 6 47.35 -45.81 -11.03
C ASP A 6 47.69 -44.83 -9.87
N VAL A 7 48.89 -44.23 -9.83
CA VAL A 7 49.32 -43.18 -8.87
C VAL A 7 50.30 -42.20 -9.53
N LEU A 8 49.99 -40.90 -9.54
CA LEU A 8 50.99 -39.86 -9.77
C LEU A 8 50.71 -38.57 -8.96
N ALA A 9 51.79 -37.92 -8.54
CA ALA A 9 51.83 -36.66 -7.80
C ALA A 9 52.86 -35.72 -8.44
N VAL A 10 53.13 -34.56 -7.81
CA VAL A 10 54.11 -33.52 -8.24
C VAL A 10 53.68 -32.83 -9.57
N VAL A 11 53.96 -31.56 -9.88
CA VAL A 11 54.91 -30.56 -9.37
C VAL A 11 54.25 -29.17 -9.25
N GLU A 12 54.93 -28.21 -8.61
CA GLU A 12 54.48 -26.83 -8.37
C GLU A 12 54.16 -26.00 -9.63
N ALA A 13 53.27 -25.02 -9.47
CA ALA A 13 53.24 -23.79 -10.27
C ALA A 13 52.74 -22.63 -9.40
N GLU A 14 53.68 -21.82 -8.91
CA GLU A 14 53.47 -20.59 -8.15
C GLU A 14 52.79 -19.50 -8.98
N VAL A 15 51.73 -18.89 -8.46
CA VAL A 15 51.41 -17.47 -8.70
C VAL A 15 50.94 -16.87 -7.38
N VAL A 16 51.72 -15.94 -6.85
CA VAL A 16 51.31 -15.03 -5.77
C VAL A 16 50.72 -13.77 -6.42
N GLU A 17 49.56 -13.32 -5.93
CA GLU A 17 49.11 -11.95 -6.16
C GLU A 17 48.70 -11.35 -4.81
N GLU A 18 49.61 -10.56 -4.23
CA GLU A 18 49.34 -9.74 -3.05
C GLU A 18 48.45 -8.56 -3.45
N VAL A 19 47.38 -8.33 -2.70
CA VAL A 19 46.77 -6.99 -2.57
C VAL A 19 46.52 -6.73 -1.09
N GLU A 20 46.91 -5.55 -0.62
CA GLU A 20 47.12 -5.23 0.80
C GLU A 20 45.84 -5.18 1.65
N VAL A 21 46.02 -5.36 2.96
CA VAL A 21 44.99 -5.11 4.00
C VAL A 21 45.33 -3.82 4.74
N ALA A 22 44.74 -2.69 4.34
CA ALA A 22 44.52 -1.47 5.14
C ALA A 22 43.81 -0.36 4.33
N PRO A 23 43.15 0.63 4.97
CA PRO A 23 42.38 0.52 6.21
C PRO A 23 40.94 1.08 6.05
N GLU A 24 40.15 0.90 7.10
CA GLU A 24 38.89 1.58 7.36
C GLU A 24 39.05 3.11 7.36
N ALA A 25 38.38 3.82 6.43
CA ALA A 25 38.29 5.28 6.44
C ALA A 25 37.04 5.81 5.72
N ALA A 26 36.30 6.70 6.39
CA ALA A 26 35.29 7.63 5.89
C ALA A 26 34.28 7.15 4.81
N PRO A 27 32.97 6.98 5.12
CA PRO A 27 31.95 7.07 4.08
C PRO A 27 31.98 8.46 3.43
N GLU A 28 31.84 8.53 2.10
CA GLU A 28 31.63 9.81 1.41
C GLU A 28 30.36 10.49 1.95
N ALA A 29 30.40 11.81 2.12
CA ALA A 29 29.28 12.56 2.65
C ALA A 29 28.09 12.54 1.67
N GLU A 30 27.02 11.83 2.02
CA GLU A 30 25.69 12.31 1.65
C GLU A 30 25.58 13.73 2.23
N ALA A 31 25.34 14.71 1.37
CA ALA A 31 25.15 16.08 1.80
C ALA A 31 23.93 16.13 2.71
N GLU A 32 24.13 16.55 3.96
CA GLU A 32 23.02 16.87 4.85
C GLU A 32 22.11 17.88 4.12
N PRO A 33 20.78 17.68 4.09
CA PRO A 33 19.90 18.75 3.66
C PRO A 33 20.13 19.93 4.60
N GLU A 34 20.37 21.12 4.04
CA GLU A 34 20.41 22.35 4.84
C GLU A 34 19.17 22.38 5.74
N PRO A 35 19.30 22.61 7.06
CA PRO A 35 18.14 22.68 7.92
C PRO A 35 17.22 23.76 7.37
N GLU A 36 15.95 23.41 7.12
CA GLU A 36 14.92 24.41 6.82
C GLU A 36 14.99 25.46 7.94
N PRO A 37 15.01 26.77 7.62
CA PRO A 37 15.18 27.80 8.63
C PRO A 37 14.09 27.62 9.68
N GLU A 38 14.51 27.53 10.95
CA GLU A 38 13.57 27.43 12.07
C GLU A 38 12.51 28.54 11.90
N PRO A 39 11.21 28.23 12.01
CA PRO A 39 10.19 29.26 11.88
C PRO A 39 10.49 30.34 12.92
N GLU A 40 10.59 31.59 12.48
CA GLU A 40 10.75 32.74 13.37
C GLU A 40 9.71 32.59 14.50
N PRO A 41 10.12 32.70 15.78
CA PRO A 41 9.20 32.45 16.88
C PRO A 41 7.98 33.35 16.71
N GLU A 42 6.79 32.75 16.62
CA GLU A 42 5.54 33.52 16.65
C GLU A 42 5.62 34.43 17.89
N PRO A 43 5.33 35.73 17.75
CA PRO A 43 5.51 36.66 18.86
C PRO A 43 4.76 36.15 20.08
N GLU A 44 5.46 36.08 21.22
CA GLU A 44 4.85 35.62 22.47
C GLU A 44 3.52 36.37 22.66
N PRO A 45 2.42 35.65 22.99
CA PRO A 45 1.15 36.32 23.21
C PRO A 45 1.36 37.36 24.30
N GLU A 46 1.02 38.62 24.01
CA GLU A 46 1.03 39.69 25.00
C GLU A 46 0.32 39.17 26.26
N PRO A 47 0.93 39.30 27.45
CA PRO A 47 0.42 38.62 28.64
C PRO A 47 -1.04 39.01 28.85
N GLU A 48 -1.94 38.02 28.79
CA GLU A 48 -3.34 38.23 29.14
C GLU A 48 -3.34 38.81 30.56
N VAL A 49 -3.81 40.06 30.67
CA VAL A 49 -3.77 40.83 31.91
C VAL A 49 -4.38 39.99 33.01
N GLU A 50 -3.58 39.63 34.02
CA GLU A 50 -4.08 38.95 35.20
C GLU A 50 -5.25 39.80 35.74
N PRO A 51 -6.43 39.22 35.99
CA PRO A 51 -7.50 39.98 36.61
C PRO A 51 -6.98 40.53 37.93
N GLU A 52 -7.12 41.85 38.12
CA GLU A 52 -6.67 42.51 39.34
C GLU A 52 -7.22 41.74 40.56
N PRO A 53 -6.40 41.48 41.60
CA PRO A 53 -6.87 40.74 42.76
C PRO A 53 -8.10 41.46 43.33
N GLU A 54 -9.20 40.72 43.52
CA GLU A 54 -10.37 41.28 44.19
C GLU A 54 -9.93 41.91 45.51
N PRO A 55 -10.31 43.16 45.80
CA PRO A 55 -9.78 43.87 46.96
C PRO A 55 -10.12 43.09 48.23
N GLU A 56 -9.12 42.87 49.08
CA GLU A 56 -9.35 42.38 50.44
C GLU A 56 -10.41 43.28 51.10
N PRO A 57 -11.42 42.71 51.79
CA PRO A 57 -12.50 43.52 52.36
C PRO A 57 -11.92 44.50 53.37
N GLU A 58 -12.01 45.80 53.06
CA GLU A 58 -11.48 46.87 53.91
C GLU A 58 -12.07 46.76 55.32
N ALA A 59 -11.20 46.77 56.33
CA ALA A 59 -11.58 46.79 57.73
C ALA A 59 -12.06 48.19 58.15
N GLU A 60 -13.25 48.58 57.67
CA GLU A 60 -13.95 49.78 58.14
C GLU A 60 -14.35 49.66 59.64
N PRO A 61 -14.52 50.80 60.34
CA PRO A 61 -14.00 50.93 61.71
C PRO A 61 -14.97 50.55 62.84
N GLU A 62 -14.43 50.55 64.07
CA GLU A 62 -15.18 50.39 65.32
C GLU A 62 -16.25 51.49 65.52
N GLU A 63 -17.52 51.20 65.26
CA GLU A 63 -18.61 52.06 65.76
C GLU A 63 -18.85 51.83 67.28
N GLU A 64 -18.64 52.88 68.08
CA GLU A 64 -18.93 52.83 69.51
C GLU A 64 -20.44 52.80 69.81
N LYS A 65 -20.93 51.61 70.16
CA LYS A 65 -21.99 51.38 71.18
C LYS A 65 -23.34 52.11 70.97
N PRO A 66 -24.42 51.32 70.97
CA PRO A 66 -25.31 51.43 72.14
C PRO A 66 -25.34 50.15 72.98
N LYS A 67 -25.26 50.31 74.31
CA LYS A 67 -25.41 49.20 75.27
C LYS A 67 -26.87 48.74 75.35
N PHE A 68 -27.33 47.99 74.34
CA PHE A 68 -28.66 47.42 74.33
C PHE A 68 -28.80 46.38 75.45
N LYS A 69 -29.48 46.75 76.53
CA LYS A 69 -29.97 45.82 77.54
C LYS A 69 -31.31 45.27 77.03
N PRO A 70 -31.43 44.02 76.56
CA PRO A 70 -32.74 43.40 76.45
C PRO A 70 -33.33 43.35 77.86
N SER A 71 -34.40 44.11 78.09
CA SER A 71 -35.16 44.00 79.33
C SER A 71 -35.63 42.55 79.49
N ALA A 72 -35.49 41.99 80.68
CA ALA A 72 -35.85 40.60 80.95
C ALA A 72 -37.28 40.32 80.43
N PRO A 73 -37.47 39.33 79.54
CA PRO A 73 -38.78 39.03 78.97
C PRO A 73 -39.81 38.84 80.08
N LYS A 74 -40.87 39.67 80.03
CA LYS A 74 -41.95 39.64 81.02
C LYS A 74 -42.82 38.42 80.72
N ILE A 75 -42.45 37.26 81.28
CA ILE A 75 -43.21 36.01 81.15
C ILE A 75 -44.65 36.28 81.61
N PRO A 76 -45.66 36.12 80.74
CA PRO A 76 -47.05 36.10 81.18
C PRO A 76 -47.32 34.74 81.85
N ASP A 77 -47.82 34.75 83.08
CA ASP A 77 -48.15 33.51 83.80
C ASP A 77 -49.27 32.72 83.11
N GLY A 78 -49.08 31.40 83.03
CA GLY A 78 -50.20 30.46 83.10
C GLY A 78 -50.64 29.72 81.83
N GLU A 79 -50.15 30.06 80.63
CA GLU A 79 -50.37 29.17 79.47
C GLU A 79 -49.48 27.93 79.59
N LYS A 80 -50.08 26.74 79.52
CA LYS A 80 -49.33 25.48 79.57
C LYS A 80 -48.48 25.36 78.32
N VAL A 81 -47.17 25.49 78.49
CA VAL A 81 -46.17 25.21 77.45
C VAL A 81 -46.31 23.74 77.05
N ASP A 82 -46.98 23.49 75.92
CA ASP A 82 -47.31 22.14 75.49
C ASP A 82 -46.07 21.50 74.84
N PHE A 83 -45.51 20.50 75.51
CA PHE A 83 -44.22 19.92 75.13
C PHE A 83 -44.29 19.21 73.77
N ASP A 84 -45.47 18.68 73.40
CA ASP A 84 -45.72 18.08 72.08
C ASP A 84 -45.72 19.14 70.97
N ASP A 85 -46.22 20.35 71.22
CA ASP A 85 -46.15 21.47 70.27
C ASP A 85 -44.72 21.98 70.10
N ILE A 86 -43.89 21.99 71.16
CA ILE A 86 -42.45 22.26 71.03
C ILE A 86 -41.76 21.18 70.18
N GLN A 87 -42.03 19.89 70.43
CA GLN A 87 -41.46 18.82 69.61
C GLN A 87 -41.91 18.90 68.15
N LYS A 88 -43.19 19.18 67.90
CA LYS A 88 -43.76 19.33 66.56
C LYS A 88 -43.22 20.55 65.82
N LYS A 89 -43.07 21.70 66.50
CA LYS A 89 -42.42 22.90 65.94
C LYS A 89 -40.96 22.65 65.60
N ARG A 90 -40.23 21.91 66.45
CA ARG A 90 -38.88 21.46 66.13
C ARG A 90 -38.86 20.53 64.91
N GLN A 91 -39.66 19.47 64.89
CA GLN A 91 -39.72 18.54 63.74
C GLN A 91 -40.07 19.25 62.43
N ASN A 92 -41.03 20.18 62.46
CA ASN A 92 -41.37 21.00 61.30
C ASN A 92 -40.21 21.91 60.86
N LYS A 93 -39.47 22.52 61.80
CA LYS A 93 -38.25 23.29 61.50
C LYS A 93 -37.18 22.40 60.86
N ASP A 94 -36.86 21.27 61.51
CA ASP A 94 -35.85 20.32 61.07
C ASP A 94 -36.20 19.78 59.65
N LEU A 95 -37.48 19.54 59.35
CA LEU A 95 -37.96 19.16 58.01
C LEU A 95 -37.85 20.28 56.97
N VAL A 96 -38.15 21.54 57.33
CA VAL A 96 -38.03 22.69 56.42
C VAL A 96 -36.55 23.01 56.12
N GLU A 97 -35.67 22.90 57.12
CA GLU A 97 -34.22 23.07 56.93
C GLU A 97 -33.63 21.93 56.08
N LEU A 98 -34.08 20.68 56.27
CA LEU A 98 -33.71 19.57 55.40
C LEU A 98 -34.18 19.78 53.95
N GLN A 99 -35.42 20.22 53.73
CA GLN A 99 -35.93 20.52 52.40
C GLN A 99 -35.11 21.65 51.74
N GLY A 100 -34.84 22.73 52.46
CA GLY A 100 -34.01 23.84 51.96
C GLY A 100 -32.57 23.41 51.61
N LEU A 101 -31.96 22.51 52.39
CA LEU A 101 -30.65 21.94 52.07
C LEU A 101 -30.68 21.03 50.84
N ILE A 102 -31.74 20.25 50.65
CA ILE A 102 -31.97 19.40 49.47
C ILE A 102 -32.10 20.28 48.22
N ASP A 103 -32.98 21.28 48.26
CA ASP A 103 -33.24 22.16 47.13
C ASP A 103 -32.00 23.01 46.78
N ALA A 104 -31.29 23.54 47.79
CA ALA A 104 -30.03 24.25 47.57
C ALA A 104 -28.94 23.37 46.93
N HIS A 105 -28.85 22.09 47.31
CA HIS A 105 -27.90 21.16 46.68
C HIS A 105 -28.26 20.87 45.22
N PHE A 106 -29.54 20.61 44.93
CA PHE A 106 -30.00 20.36 43.55
C PHE A 106 -29.91 21.61 42.67
N GLU A 107 -30.27 22.80 43.18
CA GLU A 107 -30.10 24.05 42.44
C GLU A 107 -28.62 24.39 42.20
N GLY A 108 -27.76 24.20 43.19
CA GLY A 108 -26.32 24.41 43.04
C GLY A 108 -25.74 23.51 41.95
N ARG A 109 -25.99 22.20 42.05
CA ARG A 109 -25.56 21.23 41.02
C ARG A 109 -26.11 21.53 39.65
N LYS A 110 -27.38 21.92 39.55
CA LYS A 110 -27.99 22.26 38.26
C LYS A 110 -27.31 23.48 37.61
N LYS A 111 -27.00 24.53 38.39
CA LYS A 111 -26.30 25.72 37.90
C LYS A 111 -24.86 25.37 37.47
N GLU A 112 -24.13 24.62 38.29
CA GLU A 112 -22.80 24.08 37.97
C GLU A 112 -22.81 23.26 36.67
N GLU A 113 -23.81 22.38 36.49
CA GLU A 113 -23.95 21.55 35.27
C GLU A 113 -24.32 22.37 34.03
N GLU A 114 -25.25 23.33 34.14
CA GLU A 114 -25.64 24.23 33.05
C GLU A 114 -24.46 25.12 32.60
N GLU A 115 -23.68 25.66 33.54
CA GLU A 115 -22.46 26.43 33.24
C GLU A 115 -21.37 25.56 32.60
N LEU A 116 -21.15 24.33 33.12
CA LEU A 116 -20.18 23.39 32.57
C LEU A 116 -20.56 22.94 31.15
N ILE A 117 -21.86 22.80 30.85
CA ILE A 117 -22.38 22.54 29.50
C ILE A 117 -22.13 23.74 28.59
N ALA A 118 -22.52 24.95 29.00
CA ALA A 118 -22.32 26.17 28.21
C ALA A 118 -20.83 26.46 27.91
N LEU A 119 -19.93 26.13 28.85
CA LEU A 119 -18.48 26.22 28.66
C LEU A 119 -17.98 25.16 27.66
N LYS A 120 -18.46 23.91 27.75
CA LYS A 120 -18.14 22.84 26.79
C LYS A 120 -18.60 23.21 25.39
N GLU A 121 -19.83 23.69 25.22
CA GLU A 121 -20.36 24.17 23.93
C GLU A 121 -19.51 25.32 23.36
N ARG A 122 -19.07 26.27 24.19
CA ARG A 122 -18.18 27.37 23.76
C ARG A 122 -16.78 26.89 23.36
N ILE A 123 -16.28 25.79 23.94
CA ILE A 123 -15.02 25.14 23.55
C ILE A 123 -15.21 24.35 22.26
N GLU A 124 -16.29 23.57 22.15
CA GLU A 124 -16.61 22.76 20.97
C GLU A 124 -16.88 23.63 19.74
N LYS A 125 -17.64 24.72 19.87
CA LYS A 125 -17.81 25.72 18.81
C LYS A 125 -16.47 26.29 18.33
N ARG A 126 -15.57 26.66 19.24
CA ARG A 126 -14.22 27.15 18.91
C ARG A 126 -13.28 26.05 18.37
N ARG A 127 -13.61 24.76 18.51
CA ARG A 127 -12.91 23.65 17.85
C ARG A 127 -13.47 23.39 16.46
N ALA A 128 -14.80 23.37 16.32
CA ALA A 128 -15.50 23.24 15.05
C ALA A 128 -15.11 24.37 14.08
N GLU A 129 -15.07 25.62 14.54
CA GLU A 129 -14.67 26.77 13.73
C GLU A 129 -13.22 26.66 13.22
N ARG A 130 -12.26 26.25 14.08
CA ARG A 130 -10.88 26.00 13.65
C ARG A 130 -10.79 24.86 12.63
N ALA A 131 -11.55 23.78 12.83
CA ALA A 131 -11.61 22.66 11.90
C ALA A 131 -12.25 23.08 10.55
N GLU A 132 -13.27 23.93 10.57
CA GLU A 132 -13.88 24.51 9.37
C GLU A 132 -12.90 25.44 8.63
N GLN A 133 -12.20 26.34 9.34
CA GLN A 133 -11.15 27.16 8.75
C GLN A 133 -10.03 26.31 8.11
N GLN A 134 -9.61 25.22 8.75
CA GLN A 134 -8.65 24.26 8.17
C GLN A 134 -9.23 23.57 6.92
N ARG A 135 -10.49 23.13 6.95
CA ARG A 135 -11.15 22.53 5.79
C ARG A 135 -11.28 23.50 4.62
N VAL A 136 -11.68 24.75 4.86
CA VAL A 136 -11.80 25.80 3.83
C VAL A 136 -10.43 26.17 3.24
N ARG A 137 -9.36 26.18 4.04
CA ARG A 137 -7.98 26.33 3.54
C ARG A 137 -7.60 25.15 2.64
N ALA A 138 -7.73 23.92 3.15
CA ALA A 138 -7.40 22.70 2.40
C ALA A 138 -8.23 22.51 1.12
N GLU A 139 -9.51 22.91 1.13
CA GLU A 139 -10.39 22.88 -0.04
C GLU A 139 -9.98 23.90 -1.10
N LYS A 140 -9.68 25.15 -0.70
CA LYS A 140 -9.13 26.17 -1.62
C LYS A 140 -7.77 25.76 -2.17
N ASP A 141 -6.93 25.09 -1.39
CA ASP A 141 -5.63 24.62 -1.85
C ASP A 141 -5.77 23.45 -2.83
N LYS A 142 -6.68 22.52 -2.54
CA LYS A 142 -7.06 21.44 -3.46
C LYS A 142 -7.72 21.97 -4.73
N GLU A 143 -8.54 23.02 -4.67
CA GLU A 143 -9.09 23.71 -5.84
C GLU A 143 -7.98 24.37 -6.67
N ARG A 144 -7.04 25.08 -6.02
CA ARG A 144 -5.86 25.68 -6.68
C ARG A 144 -4.93 24.63 -7.29
N GLN A 145 -4.88 23.40 -6.76
CA GLN A 145 -4.18 22.27 -7.37
C GLN A 145 -4.98 21.71 -8.55
N ALA A 146 -6.24 21.32 -8.32
CA ALA A 146 -7.14 20.74 -9.32
C ALA A 146 -7.30 21.64 -10.55
N ARG A 147 -7.37 22.97 -10.40
CA ARG A 147 -7.41 23.91 -11.53
C ARG A 147 -6.13 23.88 -12.37
N ARG A 148 -4.95 23.75 -11.76
CA ARG A 148 -3.67 23.61 -12.49
C ARG A 148 -3.54 22.24 -13.15
N GLU A 149 -4.02 21.19 -12.49
CA GLU A 149 -4.05 19.83 -13.03
C GLU A 149 -5.07 19.72 -14.18
N GLU A 150 -6.22 20.39 -14.10
CA GLU A 150 -7.21 20.46 -15.16
C GLU A 150 -6.76 21.33 -16.34
N GLU A 151 -6.10 22.46 -16.10
CA GLU A 151 -5.47 23.25 -17.17
C GLU A 151 -4.39 22.42 -17.90
N ARG A 152 -3.56 21.67 -17.16
CA ARG A 152 -2.63 20.69 -17.75
C ARG A 152 -3.36 19.58 -18.50
N ARG A 153 -4.41 18.98 -17.92
CA ARG A 153 -5.19 17.91 -18.53
C ARG A 153 -5.86 18.37 -19.83
N ILE A 154 -6.46 19.55 -19.87
CA ILE A 154 -7.07 20.16 -21.06
C ILE A 154 -6.00 20.46 -22.11
N ARG A 155 -4.82 20.96 -21.71
CA ARG A 155 -3.70 21.19 -22.62
C ARG A 155 -3.19 19.88 -23.22
N GLU A 156 -2.90 18.89 -22.38
CA GLU A 156 -2.44 17.54 -22.75
C GLU A 156 -3.48 16.82 -23.61
N GLU A 157 -4.78 16.94 -23.32
CA GLU A 157 -5.87 16.42 -24.13
C GLU A 157 -5.95 17.13 -25.48
N SER A 158 -5.78 18.47 -25.52
CA SER A 158 -5.75 19.22 -26.78
C SER A 158 -4.54 18.87 -27.65
N ASP A 159 -3.37 18.63 -27.05
CA ASP A 159 -2.14 18.29 -27.76
C ASP A 159 -2.09 16.80 -28.13
N ALA A 160 -2.70 15.92 -27.32
CA ALA A 160 -2.96 14.53 -27.68
C ALA A 160 -3.97 14.44 -28.83
N LYS A 161 -5.03 15.26 -28.83
CA LYS A 161 -6.00 15.34 -29.92
C LYS A 161 -5.37 15.88 -31.21
N LYS A 162 -4.63 17.00 -31.16
CA LYS A 162 -3.83 17.50 -32.29
C LYS A 162 -2.89 16.42 -32.83
N LYS A 163 -2.18 15.70 -31.95
CA LYS A 163 -1.31 14.58 -32.35
C LYS A 163 -2.11 13.43 -32.98
N ALA A 164 -3.29 13.09 -32.46
CA ALA A 164 -4.12 12.02 -33.00
C ALA A 164 -4.71 12.40 -34.37
N ASP A 165 -5.17 13.64 -34.54
CA ASP A 165 -5.66 14.19 -35.80
C ASP A 165 -4.52 14.30 -36.83
N GLU A 166 -3.32 14.74 -36.41
CA GLU A 166 -2.12 14.72 -37.24
C GLU A 166 -1.69 13.30 -37.63
N ASP A 167 -1.67 12.34 -36.70
CA ASP A 167 -1.27 10.97 -36.99
C ASP A 167 -2.31 10.26 -37.87
N ALA A 168 -3.61 10.51 -37.66
CA ALA A 168 -4.67 10.06 -38.55
C ALA A 168 -4.52 10.67 -39.96
N LYS A 169 -4.20 11.96 -40.07
CA LYS A 169 -3.96 12.65 -41.35
C LYS A 169 -2.69 12.15 -42.05
N LYS A 170 -1.59 11.93 -41.29
CA LYS A 170 -0.34 11.33 -41.78
C LYS A 170 -0.56 9.88 -42.21
N LYS A 171 -1.27 9.08 -41.43
CA LYS A 171 -1.66 7.69 -41.75
C LYS A 171 -2.57 7.63 -42.96
N SER A 172 -3.50 8.56 -43.14
CA SER A 172 -4.31 8.68 -44.35
C SER A 172 -3.45 9.01 -45.58
N ALA A 173 -2.56 10.01 -45.48
CA ALA A 173 -1.64 10.38 -46.57
C ALA A 173 -0.64 9.25 -46.91
N LEU A 174 -0.08 8.55 -45.91
CA LEU A 174 0.84 7.43 -46.10
C LEU A 174 0.13 6.18 -46.62
N SER A 175 -1.11 5.91 -46.20
CA SER A 175 -1.94 4.86 -46.82
C SER A 175 -2.21 5.17 -48.31
N SER A 176 -2.27 6.46 -48.67
CA SER A 176 -2.38 6.92 -50.05
C SER A 176 -1.04 6.97 -50.83
N MET A 177 0.11 6.70 -50.20
CA MET A 177 1.44 6.82 -50.83
C MET A 177 2.33 5.57 -50.74
N GLY A 178 2.03 4.57 -49.90
CA GLY A 178 2.66 3.24 -50.01
C GLY A 178 2.81 2.48 -48.69
N SER A 179 2.45 1.19 -48.71
CA SER A 179 2.33 0.34 -47.52
C SER A 179 3.63 0.02 -46.75
N ASN A 180 4.80 0.50 -47.19
CA ASN A 180 6.09 -0.06 -46.78
C ASN A 180 6.80 0.70 -45.64
N TYR A 181 6.39 1.93 -45.32
CA TYR A 181 7.01 2.74 -44.24
C TYR A 181 6.33 2.57 -42.86
N SER A 182 5.12 1.99 -42.82
CA SER A 182 4.25 2.02 -41.62
C SER A 182 4.74 1.19 -40.42
N SER A 183 5.66 0.25 -40.62
CA SER A 183 6.08 -0.71 -39.58
C SER A 183 6.89 -0.07 -38.44
N HIS A 184 7.62 1.02 -38.72
CA HIS A 184 8.44 1.71 -37.72
C HIS A 184 7.58 2.56 -36.77
N LEU A 185 6.63 3.34 -37.31
CA LEU A 185 5.74 4.20 -36.52
C LEU A 185 4.81 3.40 -35.60
N GLN A 186 4.27 2.27 -36.07
CA GLN A 186 3.46 1.39 -35.21
C GLN A 186 4.21 0.91 -33.97
N ARG A 187 5.52 0.67 -34.08
CA ARG A 187 6.39 0.28 -32.95
C ARG A 187 6.69 1.43 -31.98
N ALA A 188 6.63 2.67 -32.45
CA ALA A 188 6.83 3.87 -31.64
C ALA A 188 5.55 4.26 -30.87
N ASP A 189 4.39 4.27 -31.52
CA ASP A 189 3.13 4.66 -30.86
C ASP A 189 2.70 3.65 -29.79
N GLN A 190 3.06 2.37 -29.97
CA GLN A 190 2.91 1.31 -28.95
C GLN A 190 3.70 1.55 -27.65
N LYS A 191 4.65 2.51 -27.63
CA LYS A 191 5.34 2.99 -26.43
C LYS A 191 4.75 4.29 -25.85
N ARG A 192 3.89 5.00 -26.60
CA ARG A 192 3.37 6.34 -26.24
C ARG A 192 1.89 6.33 -25.84
N GLY A 193 1.11 5.37 -26.31
CA GLY A 193 -0.28 5.14 -25.89
C GLY A 193 -0.41 4.30 -24.61
N GLY A 194 -0.18 4.93 -23.45
CA GLY A 194 -0.36 4.33 -22.12
C GLY A 194 0.74 3.33 -21.71
N LYS A 195 1.27 3.49 -20.48
CA LYS A 195 2.29 2.58 -19.94
C LYS A 195 1.67 1.22 -19.60
N LYS A 196 1.60 0.32 -20.59
CA LYS A 196 1.13 -1.06 -20.40
C LYS A 196 1.93 -1.72 -19.27
N GLU A 197 1.22 -2.16 -18.22
CA GLU A 197 1.84 -2.73 -17.02
C GLU A 197 2.83 -3.83 -17.40
N THR A 198 4.12 -3.58 -17.13
CA THR A 198 5.22 -4.46 -17.54
C THR A 198 5.13 -5.79 -16.81
N GLU A 199 5.77 -6.84 -17.34
CA GLU A 199 5.79 -8.14 -16.67
C GLU A 199 6.46 -8.07 -15.29
N ARG A 200 7.41 -7.15 -15.09
CA ARG A 200 8.02 -6.85 -13.78
C ARG A 200 7.02 -6.22 -12.81
N GLU A 201 6.21 -5.26 -13.27
CA GLU A 201 5.15 -4.62 -12.46
C GLU A 201 4.04 -5.63 -12.13
N LYS A 202 3.54 -6.39 -13.13
CA LYS A 202 2.57 -7.48 -12.94
C LYS A 202 3.08 -8.52 -11.95
N LYS A 203 4.33 -8.97 -12.08
CA LYS A 203 4.94 -9.92 -11.12
C LYS A 203 5.01 -9.30 -9.72
N LYS A 204 5.41 -8.04 -9.57
CA LYS A 204 5.45 -7.35 -8.27
C LYS A 204 4.04 -7.26 -7.66
N LYS A 205 3.02 -6.93 -8.45
CA LYS A 205 1.60 -6.83 -8.05
C LYS A 205 1.01 -8.17 -7.63
N ILE A 206 1.25 -9.24 -8.40
CA ILE A 206 0.81 -10.60 -8.05
C ILE A 206 1.50 -11.11 -6.78
N LEU A 207 2.80 -10.87 -6.62
CA LEU A 207 3.53 -11.26 -5.41
C LEU A 207 3.09 -10.43 -4.18
N ALA A 208 2.83 -9.14 -4.35
CA ALA A 208 2.26 -8.30 -3.29
C ALA A 208 0.86 -8.78 -2.86
N ALA A 209 -0.02 -9.11 -3.82
CA ALA A 209 -1.35 -9.65 -3.53
C ALA A 209 -1.32 -11.04 -2.87
N ARG A 210 -0.27 -11.86 -3.12
CA ARG A 210 -0.05 -13.14 -2.41
C ARG A 210 0.57 -12.95 -1.02
N ARG A 211 1.30 -11.85 -0.77
CA ARG A 211 1.94 -11.56 0.52
C ARG A 211 0.92 -10.99 1.51
N LYS A 212 0.25 -11.87 2.25
CA LYS A 212 -0.48 -11.50 3.47
C LYS A 212 0.50 -10.79 4.43
N GLN A 213 0.12 -9.64 4.98
CA GLN A 213 0.88 -9.01 6.06
C GLN A 213 0.72 -9.84 7.33
N LEU A 214 1.83 -10.12 8.01
CA LEU A 214 1.85 -10.88 9.25
C LEU A 214 1.83 -9.90 10.43
N ASN A 215 0.86 -10.07 11.33
CA ASN A 215 0.84 -9.42 12.64
C ASN A 215 0.97 -10.54 13.70
N ILE A 216 1.98 -10.44 14.54
CA ILE A 216 2.32 -11.41 15.60
C ILE A 216 2.50 -10.75 16.97
N ASP A 217 2.60 -9.43 17.03
CA ASP A 217 3.07 -8.65 18.19
C ASP A 217 2.08 -8.69 19.38
N HIS A 218 0.88 -9.22 19.16
CA HIS A 218 -0.22 -9.30 20.12
C HIS A 218 -0.82 -10.73 20.22
N LEU A 219 -0.06 -11.77 19.80
CA LEU A 219 -0.48 -13.17 19.87
C LEU A 219 0.10 -13.89 21.09
N ASN A 220 -0.71 -14.71 21.74
CA ASN A 220 -0.26 -15.62 22.82
C ASN A 220 0.47 -16.84 22.23
N GLU A 221 1.32 -17.50 23.04
CA GLU A 221 2.18 -18.60 22.61
C GLU A 221 1.49 -19.68 21.78
N ASP A 222 0.32 -20.16 22.20
CA ASP A 222 -0.36 -21.25 21.48
C ASP A 222 -0.87 -20.80 20.11
N LYS A 223 -1.32 -19.54 20.00
CA LYS A 223 -1.67 -18.93 18.71
C LYS A 223 -0.43 -18.70 17.84
N LEU A 224 0.74 -18.50 18.43
CA LEU A 224 2.02 -18.46 17.69
C LEU A 224 2.41 -19.86 17.19
N LYS A 225 2.23 -20.92 17.99
CA LYS A 225 2.45 -22.32 17.59
C LYS A 225 1.54 -22.69 16.40
N ASP A 226 0.25 -22.34 16.46
CA ASP A 226 -0.69 -22.51 15.34
C ASP A 226 -0.22 -21.74 14.09
N LYS A 227 0.20 -20.48 14.26
CA LYS A 227 0.67 -19.62 13.16
C LYS A 227 1.95 -20.15 12.51
N ILE A 228 2.86 -20.72 13.30
CA ILE A 228 4.08 -21.37 12.80
C ILE A 228 3.72 -22.59 11.94
N THR A 229 2.79 -23.43 12.40
CA THR A 229 2.29 -24.58 11.63
C THR A 229 1.65 -24.15 10.31
N GLU A 230 0.75 -23.16 10.33
CA GLU A 230 0.11 -22.62 9.10
C GLU A 230 1.14 -22.11 8.09
N LEU A 231 2.16 -21.36 8.55
CA LEU A 231 3.20 -20.82 7.69
C LEU A 231 4.14 -21.91 7.15
N TYR A 232 4.42 -22.95 7.94
CA TYR A 232 5.22 -24.10 7.52
C TYR A 232 4.51 -24.97 6.48
N ASP A 233 3.21 -25.22 6.64
CA ASP A 233 2.40 -25.94 5.65
C ASP A 233 2.24 -25.13 4.36
N TRP A 234 2.03 -23.81 4.46
CA TRP A 234 2.01 -22.91 3.30
C TRP A 234 3.35 -22.88 2.55
N MET A 235 4.47 -22.92 3.27
CA MET A 235 5.80 -23.02 2.66
C MET A 235 5.97 -24.33 1.88
N LYS A 236 5.64 -25.48 2.49
CA LYS A 236 5.70 -26.79 1.83
C LYS A 236 4.79 -26.86 0.59
N GLN A 237 3.60 -26.26 0.64
CA GLN A 237 2.73 -26.16 -0.54
C GLN A 237 3.44 -25.42 -1.69
N LEU A 238 4.02 -24.24 -1.43
CA LEU A 238 4.74 -23.47 -2.44
C LEU A 238 5.97 -24.19 -2.99
N GLU A 239 6.65 -25.02 -2.18
CA GLU A 239 7.75 -25.87 -2.63
C GLU A 239 7.27 -27.01 -3.55
N SER A 240 6.13 -27.64 -3.23
CA SER A 240 5.52 -28.67 -4.09
C SER A 240 5.02 -28.10 -5.43
N GLU A 241 4.34 -26.96 -5.42
CA GLU A 241 3.92 -26.24 -6.65
C GLU A 241 5.14 -25.88 -7.51
N LYS A 242 6.22 -25.40 -6.89
CA LYS A 242 7.49 -25.09 -7.55
C LYS A 242 8.11 -26.35 -8.18
N PHE A 243 8.10 -27.49 -7.48
CA PHE A 243 8.61 -28.76 -8.01
C PHE A 243 7.82 -29.22 -9.24
N ASP A 244 6.49 -29.26 -9.15
CA ASP A 244 5.61 -29.62 -10.27
C ASP A 244 5.79 -28.70 -11.48
N HIS A 245 5.97 -27.39 -11.25
CA HIS A 245 6.28 -26.45 -12.32
C HIS A 245 7.66 -26.70 -12.96
N MET A 246 8.69 -27.05 -12.18
CA MET A 246 10.01 -27.41 -12.72
C MET A 246 9.96 -28.70 -13.56
N GLU A 247 9.30 -29.76 -13.09
CA GLU A 247 9.17 -31.02 -13.83
C GLU A 247 8.32 -30.86 -15.10
N ARG A 248 7.25 -30.05 -15.03
CA ARG A 248 6.45 -29.71 -16.22
C ARG A 248 7.27 -28.95 -17.26
N LEU A 249 8.12 -28.01 -16.83
CA LEU A 249 9.03 -27.28 -17.72
C LEU A 249 10.12 -28.20 -18.32
N LYS A 250 10.63 -29.19 -17.58
CA LYS A 250 11.56 -30.20 -18.13
C LYS A 250 10.88 -31.04 -19.23
N ARG A 251 9.66 -31.54 -18.98
CA ARG A 251 8.86 -32.30 -19.95
C ARG A 251 8.57 -31.48 -21.21
N GLN A 252 8.07 -30.25 -21.05
CA GLN A 252 7.80 -29.35 -22.16
C GLN A 252 9.04 -29.02 -23.01
N LYS A 253 10.23 -28.89 -22.39
CA LYS A 253 11.49 -28.73 -23.13
C LYS A 253 11.85 -29.97 -23.94
N TYR A 254 11.63 -31.16 -23.40
CA TYR A 254 11.86 -32.42 -24.12
C TYR A 254 10.87 -32.60 -25.29
N GLU A 255 9.57 -32.35 -25.05
CA GLU A 255 8.52 -32.36 -26.07
C GLU A 255 8.80 -31.36 -27.20
N GLN A 256 9.26 -30.15 -26.88
CA GLN A 256 9.70 -29.16 -27.87
C GLN A 256 10.95 -29.60 -28.63
N GLN A 257 11.90 -30.28 -27.97
CA GLN A 257 13.12 -30.76 -28.61
C GLN A 257 12.85 -31.91 -29.59
N GLU A 258 12.00 -32.87 -29.22
CA GLU A 258 11.56 -33.95 -30.11
C GLU A 258 10.67 -33.41 -31.24
N GLY A 259 9.70 -32.54 -30.93
CA GLY A 259 8.83 -31.90 -31.92
C GLY A 259 9.56 -30.96 -32.89
N SER A 260 10.74 -30.46 -32.52
CA SER A 260 11.61 -29.67 -33.38
C SER A 260 12.61 -30.51 -34.19
N ARG A 261 12.66 -31.84 -34.01
CA ARG A 261 13.43 -32.70 -34.91
C ARG A 261 12.68 -32.79 -36.25
N PRO A 262 13.31 -32.48 -37.40
CA PRO A 262 12.66 -32.67 -38.69
C PRO A 262 12.34 -34.17 -38.85
N PRO A 263 11.16 -34.52 -39.41
CA PRO A 263 10.76 -35.92 -39.53
C PRO A 263 11.81 -36.68 -40.33
N GLN A 264 12.39 -37.72 -39.72
CA GLN A 264 13.39 -38.55 -40.39
C GLN A 264 12.76 -39.15 -41.64
N LYS A 265 13.20 -38.67 -42.81
CA LYS A 265 12.87 -39.28 -44.09
C LYS A 265 13.53 -40.65 -44.14
N VAL A 266 12.79 -41.66 -43.69
CA VAL A 266 13.15 -43.07 -43.85
C VAL A 266 13.28 -43.35 -45.34
N ASN A 267 14.52 -43.28 -45.83
CA ASN A 267 14.89 -43.56 -47.21
C ASN A 267 14.75 -45.06 -47.48
N GLN A 268 13.51 -45.54 -47.53
CA GLN A 268 13.15 -46.83 -48.09
C GLN A 268 13.56 -46.79 -49.56
N LYS A 269 14.77 -47.30 -49.86
CA LYS A 269 15.20 -47.55 -51.23
C LYS A 269 14.13 -48.46 -51.85
N PRO A 270 13.48 -48.07 -52.98
CA PRO A 270 12.47 -48.91 -53.57
C PRO A 270 13.06 -50.29 -53.89
N PRO A 271 12.31 -51.39 -53.68
CA PRO A 271 12.83 -52.73 -53.90
C PRO A 271 13.35 -52.85 -55.33
N ARG A 272 14.56 -53.39 -55.48
CA ARG A 272 15.19 -53.59 -56.79
C ARG A 272 14.34 -54.56 -57.61
N ILE A 273 13.51 -54.02 -58.49
CA ILE A 273 12.76 -54.79 -59.50
C ILE A 273 13.79 -55.52 -60.36
N PHE A 274 13.94 -56.83 -60.15
CA PHE A 274 14.76 -57.67 -61.01
C PHE A 274 14.10 -57.70 -62.39
N ARG A 275 14.69 -56.95 -63.34
CA ARG A 275 14.21 -56.87 -64.72
C ARG A 275 14.55 -58.17 -65.43
N ASN A 276 13.65 -59.15 -65.31
CA ASN A 276 13.78 -60.47 -65.95
C ASN A 276 14.10 -60.30 -67.44
N GLN A 277 15.31 -60.66 -67.84
CA GLN A 277 15.69 -60.70 -69.25
C GLN A 277 15.00 -61.90 -69.91
N THR A 278 13.87 -61.65 -70.57
CA THR A 278 13.33 -62.59 -71.56
C THR A 278 14.36 -62.73 -72.68
N ARG A 279 15.07 -63.87 -72.69
CA ARG A 279 15.99 -64.24 -73.77
C ARG A 279 15.20 -64.42 -75.07
N ASN A 280 15.09 -63.33 -75.84
CA ASN A 280 14.66 -63.41 -77.24
C ASN A 280 15.77 -64.09 -78.05
N ILE A 281 15.71 -65.42 -78.11
CA ILE A 281 16.54 -66.23 -79.00
C ILE A 281 16.05 -65.99 -80.42
N SER A 282 16.61 -64.98 -81.09
CA SER A 282 16.37 -64.72 -82.51
C SER A 282 17.07 -65.79 -83.34
N ASP A 283 16.33 -66.84 -83.70
CA ASP A 283 16.85 -67.94 -84.52
C ASP A 283 17.17 -67.44 -85.94
N THR A 284 18.46 -67.24 -86.20
CA THR A 284 18.98 -66.64 -87.43
C THR A 284 19.34 -67.68 -88.51
N ARG A 285 18.84 -68.92 -88.37
CA ARG A 285 19.18 -70.04 -89.27
C ARG A 285 18.23 -70.30 -90.46
N LEU A 286 17.32 -69.39 -90.84
CA LEU A 286 16.40 -69.64 -91.98
C LEU A 286 16.29 -68.57 -93.07
N THR A 287 17.15 -67.54 -93.11
CA THR A 287 17.07 -66.44 -94.12
C THR A 287 18.33 -66.22 -94.97
N LYS A 288 19.30 -67.15 -94.95
CA LYS A 288 20.48 -67.14 -95.85
C LYS A 288 20.46 -68.19 -96.96
N GLN A 289 19.28 -68.49 -97.52
CA GLN A 289 19.17 -69.39 -98.69
C GLN A 289 18.21 -68.89 -99.79
N ARG A 290 18.05 -67.56 -99.94
CA ARG A 290 17.19 -66.99 -101.02
C ARG A 290 17.66 -65.67 -101.66
N ILE A 291 18.97 -65.43 -101.79
CA ILE A 291 19.56 -64.36 -102.65
C ILE A 291 20.95 -64.78 -103.21
N GLN A 292 21.12 -66.03 -103.65
CA GLN A 292 22.26 -66.45 -104.51
C GLN A 292 21.84 -67.40 -105.66
N ARG A 293 20.83 -66.97 -106.43
CA ARG A 293 20.56 -67.45 -107.80
C ARG A 293 20.08 -66.29 -108.67
N ARG A 294 20.86 -65.21 -108.74
CA ARG A 294 20.56 -64.05 -109.62
C ARG A 294 21.77 -63.15 -109.96
N ARG A 295 22.89 -63.76 -110.32
CA ARG A 295 23.84 -63.29 -111.33
C ARG A 295 24.67 -64.49 -111.80
N SER A 296 24.97 -64.51 -113.09
CA SER A 296 25.87 -65.47 -113.74
C SER A 296 27.24 -64.84 -113.92
#